data_AF-A0A1Z8PY62-F1
#
_entry.id   AF-A0A1Z8PY62-F1
#
_cell.length_a   1.000
_cell.length_b   1.000
_cell.length_c   1.000
_cell.angle_alpha   90.00
_cell.angle_beta   90.00
_cell.angle_gamma   90.00
#
_symmetry.space_group_name_H-M   'P 1'
#
loop_
_entity.id
_entity.type
_entity.pdbx_description
1 polymer ?
#
loop_
_entity_poly.entity_id
_entity_poly.type
_entity_poly.pdbx_seq_one_letter_code
_entity_poly.pdbx_strand_id
1 'polypeptide(L)'
;MSDHESIEKDKKAVMNVYGLFGASILLSVIPHAGAALLSLIFLTVLLIMAYVNRKRAEDKSLLHNHSVFVIKTIWVTGLIAFGTMVAASGYIFAFIDYLPFSPCAEGIMDNAMAISENNDIDLFMLHAQPCLSSFIGANYNTLMISGVIGIAPPFVYIAYRFIKGAGRAVKGYRIAEPDSWL
;
A
#
# COMPACT_ATOMS: atom_id res chain seq x y z
N MET A 1 1.85 -31.92 24.83
CA MET A 1 2.33 -30.53 24.74
C MET A 1 1.73 -29.81 25.93
N SER A 2 2.53 -29.19 26.79
CA SER A 2 1.99 -28.47 27.95
C SER A 2 1.27 -27.19 27.47
N ASP A 3 0.24 -26.73 28.17
CA ASP A 3 -0.49 -25.50 27.78
C ASP A 3 0.43 -24.26 27.70
N HIS A 4 1.55 -24.29 28.42
CA HIS A 4 2.54 -23.22 28.37
C HIS A 4 3.31 -23.17 27.04
N GLU A 5 3.57 -24.34 26.45
CA GLU A 5 4.32 -24.50 25.21
C GLU A 5 3.48 -24.14 23.98
N SER A 6 2.16 -24.37 24.02
CA SER A 6 1.23 -23.94 22.97
C SER A 6 1.08 -22.42 22.92
N ILE A 7 1.00 -21.75 24.08
CA ILE A 7 0.87 -20.30 24.19
C ILE A 7 2.11 -19.57 23.66
N GLU A 8 3.31 -20.05 23.98
CA GLU A 8 4.55 -19.44 23.46
C GLU A 8 4.68 -19.59 21.94
N LYS A 9 4.30 -20.75 21.40
CA LYS A 9 4.29 -21.00 19.96
C LYS A 9 3.33 -20.05 19.23
N ASP A 10 2.13 -19.86 19.76
CA ASP A 10 1.14 -18.92 19.23
C ASP A 10 1.67 -17.49 19.26
N LYS A 11 2.26 -17.07 20.39
CA LYS A 11 2.84 -15.72 20.52
C LYS A 11 3.94 -15.49 19.47
N LYS A 12 4.85 -16.44 19.28
CA LYS A 12 5.90 -16.34 18.26
C LYS A 12 5.33 -16.26 16.84
N ALA A 13 4.33 -17.08 16.53
CA ALA A 13 3.66 -17.04 15.22
C ALA A 13 2.98 -15.68 14.97
N VAL A 14 2.30 -15.12 15.97
CA VAL A 14 1.70 -13.79 15.89
C VAL A 14 2.77 -12.70 15.69
N MET A 15 3.89 -12.77 16.40
CA MET A 15 4.98 -11.81 16.23
C MET A 15 5.59 -11.87 14.82
N ASN A 16 5.71 -13.06 14.22
CA ASN A 16 6.16 -13.20 12.83
C ASN A 16 5.19 -12.54 11.83
N VAL A 17 3.87 -12.69 12.06
CA VAL A 17 2.84 -12.03 11.25
C VAL A 17 3.01 -10.50 11.31
N TYR A 18 3.17 -9.93 12.51
CA TYR A 18 3.38 -8.47 12.64
C TYR A 18 4.76 -8.01 12.15
N GLY A 19 5.81 -8.83 12.28
CA GLY A 19 7.13 -8.50 11.72
C GLY A 19 7.07 -8.37 10.20
N LEU A 20 6.44 -9.34 9.53
CA LEU A 20 6.25 -9.30 8.07
C LEU A 20 5.32 -8.15 7.65
N PHE A 21 4.30 -7.85 8.45
CA PHE A 21 3.39 -6.73 8.22
C PHE A 21 4.10 -5.37 8.34
N GLY A 22 4.90 -5.17 9.38
CA GLY A 22 5.70 -3.95 9.53
C GLY A 22 6.70 -3.78 8.38
N ALA A 23 7.38 -4.87 8.00
CA ALA A 23 8.33 -4.85 6.89
C ALA A 23 7.67 -4.49 5.55
N SER A 24 6.49 -5.03 5.25
CA SER A 24 5.78 -4.67 4.01
C SER A 24 5.35 -3.20 4.00
N ILE A 25 4.86 -2.65 5.11
CA ILE A 25 4.49 -1.24 5.22
C ILE A 25 5.72 -0.33 5.05
N LEU A 26 6.85 -0.65 5.67
CA LEU A 26 8.05 0.17 5.55
C LEU A 26 8.62 0.15 4.13
N LEU A 27 8.60 -1.01 3.47
CA LEU A 27 9.07 -1.13 2.09
C LEU A 27 8.14 -0.43 1.09
N SER A 28 6.84 -0.25 1.39
CA SER A 28 5.89 0.37 0.46
C SER A 28 6.07 1.89 0.32
N VAL A 29 6.72 2.54 1.29
CA VAL A 29 6.96 4.00 1.27
C VAL A 29 8.31 4.38 0.71
N ILE A 30 9.19 3.41 0.44
CA ILE A 30 10.49 3.67 -0.17
C ILE A 30 10.27 3.90 -1.67
N PRO A 31 10.68 5.06 -2.23
CA PRO A 31 10.50 5.39 -3.65
C PRO A 31 11.54 4.64 -4.52
N HIS A 32 11.50 3.31 -4.48
CA HIS A 32 12.39 2.43 -5.22
C HIS A 32 11.61 1.21 -5.73
N ALA A 33 11.68 0.94 -7.03
CA ALA A 33 10.89 -0.12 -7.67
C ALA A 33 11.11 -1.51 -7.03
N GLY A 34 12.36 -1.84 -6.71
CA GLY A 34 12.68 -3.09 -6.01
C GLY A 34 12.09 -3.19 -4.59
N ALA A 35 11.99 -2.05 -3.87
CA ALA A 35 11.38 -2.04 -2.54
C ALA A 35 9.87 -2.23 -2.63
N ALA A 36 9.22 -1.59 -3.62
CA ALA A 36 7.80 -1.79 -3.90
C ALA A 36 7.47 -3.25 -4.26
N LEU A 37 8.30 -3.89 -5.10
CA LEU A 37 8.13 -5.31 -5.44
C LEU A 37 8.27 -6.22 -4.21
N LEU A 38 9.31 -5.99 -3.38
CA LEU A 38 9.48 -6.75 -2.14
C LEU A 38 8.34 -6.53 -1.14
N SER A 39 7.83 -5.30 -1.02
CA SER A 39 6.66 -4.97 -0.21
C SER A 39 5.43 -5.79 -0.65
N LEU A 40 5.18 -5.88 -1.96
CA LEU A 40 4.09 -6.68 -2.52
C LEU A 40 4.26 -8.18 -2.22
N ILE A 41 5.47 -8.71 -2.36
CA ILE A 41 5.78 -10.11 -2.01
C ILE A 41 5.51 -10.35 -0.52
N PHE A 42 6.00 -9.48 0.36
CA PHE A 42 5.80 -9.61 1.81
C PHE A 42 4.32 -9.52 2.19
N LEU A 43 3.57 -8.60 1.60
CA LEU A 43 2.13 -8.47 1.82
C LEU A 43 1.38 -9.73 1.35
N THR A 44 1.78 -10.31 0.22
CA THR A 44 1.19 -11.55 -0.30
C THR A 44 1.46 -12.73 0.63
N VAL A 45 2.71 -12.92 1.03
CA VAL A 45 3.10 -13.98 1.99
C VAL A 45 2.39 -13.79 3.33
N LEU A 46 2.28 -12.55 3.82
CA LEU A 46 1.53 -12.22 5.03
C LEU A 46 0.07 -12.65 4.93
N LEU A 47 -0.60 -12.30 3.83
CA LEU A 47 -2.00 -12.63 3.62
C LEU A 47 -2.21 -14.16 3.58
N ILE A 48 -1.36 -14.88 2.84
CA ILE A 48 -1.38 -16.35 2.80
C ILE A 48 -1.19 -16.93 4.21
N MET A 49 -0.17 -16.45 4.93
CA MET A 49 0.14 -16.90 6.28
C MET A 49 -1.03 -16.65 7.24
N ALA A 50 -1.66 -15.49 7.18
CA ALA A 50 -2.81 -15.15 8.01
C ALA A 50 -4.01 -16.06 7.71
N TYR A 51 -4.32 -16.35 6.44
CA TYR A 51 -5.39 -17.29 6.10
C TYR A 51 -5.09 -18.73 6.53
N VAL A 52 -3.86 -19.19 6.36
CA VAL A 52 -3.41 -20.52 6.81
C VAL A 52 -3.49 -20.64 8.32
N ASN A 53 -3.00 -19.63 9.05
CA ASN A 53 -3.03 -19.59 10.51
C ASN A 53 -4.48 -19.54 11.03
N ARG A 54 -5.35 -18.72 10.42
CA ARG A 54 -6.78 -18.68 10.76
C ARG A 54 -7.44 -20.06 10.62
N LYS A 55 -7.11 -20.82 9.57
CA LYS A 55 -7.69 -22.14 9.31
C LYS A 55 -7.16 -23.23 10.25
N ARG A 56 -5.91 -23.13 10.69
CA ARG A 56 -5.23 -24.17 11.50
C ARG A 56 -5.34 -23.95 13.00
N ALA A 57 -5.40 -22.70 13.45
CA ALA A 57 -5.41 -22.37 14.87
C ALA A 57 -6.78 -22.66 15.48
N GLU A 58 -6.78 -23.05 16.75
CA GLU A 58 -8.02 -23.27 17.50
C GLU A 58 -8.89 -22.00 17.51
N ASP A 59 -10.20 -22.18 17.43
CA ASP A 59 -11.14 -21.07 17.45
C ASP A 59 -10.95 -20.24 18.72
N LYS A 60 -10.92 -18.92 18.54
CA LYS A 60 -10.66 -17.93 19.60
C LYS A 60 -9.26 -17.99 20.22
N SER A 61 -8.33 -18.80 19.72
CA SER A 61 -6.90 -18.73 20.10
C SER A 61 -6.30 -17.35 19.81
N LEU A 62 -5.14 -17.07 20.41
CA LEU A 62 -4.41 -15.82 20.15
C LEU A 62 -4.04 -15.72 18.66
N LEU A 63 -3.53 -16.81 18.09
CA LEU A 63 -3.14 -16.87 16.69
C LEU A 63 -4.33 -16.69 15.74
N HIS A 64 -5.46 -17.35 16.01
CA HIS A 64 -6.68 -17.18 15.23
C HIS A 64 -7.16 -15.73 15.26
N ASN A 65 -7.25 -15.14 16.46
CA ASN A 65 -7.77 -13.78 16.66
C ASN A 65 -6.93 -12.72 15.91
N HIS A 66 -5.60 -12.77 16.04
CA HIS A 66 -4.73 -11.83 15.32
C HIS A 66 -4.71 -12.07 13.80
N SER A 67 -4.84 -13.32 13.36
CA SER A 67 -4.93 -13.64 11.93
C SER A 67 -6.18 -13.03 11.30
N VAL A 68 -7.34 -13.15 11.96
CA VAL A 68 -8.60 -12.50 11.52
C VAL A 68 -8.43 -10.98 11.46
N PHE A 69 -7.88 -10.39 12.51
CA PHE A 69 -7.65 -8.94 12.58
C PHE A 69 -6.74 -8.43 11.45
N VAL A 70 -5.66 -9.13 11.12
CA VAL A 70 -4.73 -8.78 10.03
C VAL A 70 -5.40 -8.92 8.66
N ILE A 71 -6.11 -10.04 8.41
CA ILE A 71 -6.86 -10.24 7.15
C ILE A 71 -7.83 -9.07 6.92
N LYS A 72 -8.64 -8.73 7.93
CA LYS A 72 -9.58 -7.62 7.85
C LYS A 72 -8.88 -6.28 7.63
N THR A 73 -7.75 -6.06 8.30
CA THR A 73 -6.95 -4.84 8.13
C THR A 73 -6.48 -4.70 6.69
N ILE A 74 -5.95 -5.75 6.07
CA ILE A 74 -5.47 -5.73 4.69
C ILE A 74 -6.61 -5.41 3.71
N TRP A 75 -7.75 -6.10 3.82
CA TRP A 75 -8.88 -5.89 2.92
C TRP A 75 -9.52 -4.52 3.05
N VAL A 76 -9.75 -4.04 4.28
CA VAL A 76 -10.31 -2.69 4.49
C VAL A 76 -9.33 -1.62 4.04
N THR A 77 -8.03 -1.79 4.29
CA THR A 77 -7.02 -0.86 3.75
C THR A 77 -7.03 -0.85 2.23
N GLY A 78 -7.14 -2.02 1.59
CA GLY A 78 -7.25 -2.14 0.13
C GLY A 78 -8.47 -1.43 -0.43
N LEU A 79 -9.62 -1.55 0.25
CA LEU A 79 -10.85 -0.83 -0.14
C LEU A 79 -10.70 0.69 0.01
N ILE A 80 -10.10 1.16 1.11
CA ILE A 80 -9.81 2.58 1.32
C ILE A 80 -8.86 3.08 0.23
N ALA A 81 -7.76 2.36 -0.03
CA ALA A 81 -6.77 2.71 -1.04
C ALA A 81 -7.37 2.78 -2.45
N PHE A 82 -8.27 1.85 -2.79
CA PHE A 82 -9.00 1.91 -4.05
C PHE A 82 -9.89 3.15 -4.14
N GLY A 83 -10.67 3.44 -3.08
CA GLY A 83 -11.52 4.62 -3.03
C GLY A 83 -10.73 5.93 -3.12
N THR A 84 -9.60 6.03 -2.44
CA THR A 84 -8.73 7.21 -2.49
C THR A 84 -8.01 7.35 -3.83
N MET A 85 -7.62 6.25 -4.47
CA MET A 85 -7.06 6.27 -5.82
C MET A 85 -8.07 6.87 -6.82
N VAL A 86 -9.34 6.45 -6.76
CA VAL A 86 -10.40 7.01 -7.62
C VAL A 86 -10.59 8.51 -7.34
N ALA A 87 -10.65 8.90 -6.06
CA ALA A 87 -10.81 10.30 -5.68
C ALA A 87 -9.61 11.17 -6.11
N ALA A 88 -8.39 10.69 -5.91
CA ALA A 88 -7.15 11.36 -6.29
C ALA A 88 -7.06 11.57 -7.82
N SER A 89 -7.41 10.53 -8.60
CA SER A 89 -7.48 10.60 -10.06
C SER A 89 -8.56 11.57 -10.53
N GLY A 90 -9.76 11.53 -9.93
CA GLY A 90 -10.84 12.48 -10.23
C GLY A 90 -10.44 13.92 -9.93
N TYR A 91 -9.71 14.15 -8.84
CA TYR A 91 -9.18 15.46 -8.49
C TYR A 91 -8.15 15.96 -9.49
N ILE A 92 -7.18 15.11 -9.89
CA ILE A 92 -6.20 15.47 -10.94
C ILE A 92 -6.94 15.84 -12.23
N PHE A 93 -7.85 14.99 -12.68
CA PHE A 93 -8.58 15.20 -13.94
C PHE A 93 -9.35 16.51 -13.96
N ALA A 94 -9.91 16.93 -12.81
CA ALA A 94 -10.69 18.15 -12.71
C ALA A 94 -9.84 19.44 -12.64
N PHE A 95 -8.59 19.37 -12.16
CA PHE A 95 -7.82 20.57 -11.75
C PHE A 95 -6.42 20.68 -12.33
N ILE A 96 -5.99 19.74 -13.17
CA ILE A 96 -4.66 19.81 -13.79
C ILE A 96 -4.67 20.77 -14.99
N ASP A 97 -3.66 21.62 -15.06
CA ASP A 97 -3.41 22.53 -16.18
C ASP A 97 -2.46 21.87 -17.18
N TYR A 98 -2.99 21.57 -18.37
CA TYR A 98 -2.24 20.97 -19.46
C TYR A 98 -1.52 21.99 -20.35
N LEU A 99 -1.82 23.29 -20.24
CA LEU A 99 -1.22 24.33 -21.08
C LEU A 99 0.32 24.35 -21.00
N PRO A 100 0.96 24.22 -19.82
CA PRO A 100 2.41 24.21 -19.73
C PRO A 100 3.09 23.03 -20.45
N PHE A 101 2.34 21.97 -20.77
CA PHE A 101 2.84 20.81 -21.48
C PHE A 101 2.65 20.90 -23.01
N SER A 102 1.80 21.82 -23.48
CA SER A 102 1.44 21.93 -24.90
C SER A 102 2.63 22.07 -25.85
N PRO A 103 3.74 22.78 -25.52
CA PRO A 103 4.87 22.93 -26.45
C PRO A 103 5.60 21.60 -26.74
N CYS A 104 5.49 20.62 -25.85
CA CYS A 104 6.09 19.30 -26.03
C CYS A 104 5.13 18.28 -26.67
N ALA A 105 3.85 18.62 -26.79
CA ALA A 105 2.84 17.70 -27.29
C ALA A 105 3.09 17.34 -28.77
N GLU A 106 3.47 18.31 -29.59
CA GLU A 106 3.71 18.10 -31.03
C GLU A 106 4.87 17.13 -31.28
N GLY A 107 6.02 17.32 -30.65
CA GLY A 107 7.15 16.40 -30.78
C GLY A 107 6.86 14.98 -30.29
N ILE A 108 6.00 14.82 -29.28
CA ILE A 108 5.54 13.51 -28.82
C ILE A 108 4.57 12.90 -29.85
N MET A 109 3.65 13.68 -30.40
CA MET A 109 2.68 13.22 -31.40
C MET A 109 3.34 12.80 -32.71
N ASP A 110 4.33 13.56 -33.17
CA ASP A 110 5.08 13.26 -34.41
C ASP A 110 5.88 11.96 -34.31
N ASN A 111 6.27 11.56 -33.08
CA ASN A 111 7.02 10.34 -32.81
C ASN A 111 6.16 9.25 -32.15
N ALA A 112 4.83 9.44 -32.03
CA ALA A 112 3.97 8.57 -31.24
C ALA A 112 3.98 7.11 -31.72
N MET A 113 4.02 6.89 -33.04
CA MET A 113 4.14 5.53 -33.60
C MET A 113 5.47 4.88 -33.23
N ALA A 114 6.59 5.60 -33.41
CA ALA A 114 7.92 5.08 -33.11
C ALA A 114 8.09 4.77 -31.61
N ILE A 115 7.57 5.65 -30.74
CA ILE A 115 7.52 5.45 -29.29
C ILE A 115 6.69 4.22 -28.95
N SER A 116 5.50 4.09 -29.54
CA SER A 116 4.56 2.99 -29.24
C SER A 116 5.04 1.63 -29.74
N GLU A 117 5.62 1.55 -30.94
CA GLU A 117 6.04 0.27 -31.54
C GLU A 117 7.26 -0.32 -30.81
N ASN A 118 8.16 0.54 -30.35
CA ASN A 118 9.40 0.11 -29.69
C ASN A 118 9.35 0.19 -28.16
N ASN A 119 8.24 0.69 -27.58
CA ASN A 119 8.17 1.09 -26.17
C ASN A 119 9.36 1.99 -25.77
N ASP A 120 9.71 2.94 -26.66
CA ASP A 120 10.89 3.78 -26.50
C ASP A 120 10.62 4.92 -25.49
N ILE A 121 10.76 4.58 -24.21
CA ILE A 121 10.59 5.51 -23.10
C ILE A 121 11.65 6.61 -23.14
N ASP A 122 12.86 6.33 -23.64
CA ASP A 122 13.92 7.32 -23.73
C ASP A 122 13.57 8.40 -24.75
N LEU A 123 13.02 8.00 -25.90
CA LEU A 123 12.50 8.93 -26.91
C LEU A 123 11.31 9.76 -26.39
N PHE A 124 10.38 9.13 -25.66
CA PHE A 124 9.30 9.86 -24.99
C PHE A 124 9.84 10.91 -24.00
N MET A 125 10.77 10.49 -23.15
CA MET A 125 11.35 11.37 -22.13
C MET A 125 12.16 12.50 -22.75
N LEU A 126 12.87 12.25 -23.86
CA LEU A 126 13.60 13.28 -24.61
C LEU A 126 12.67 14.43 -25.04
N HIS A 127 11.48 14.11 -25.54
CA HIS A 127 10.50 15.11 -25.96
C HIS A 127 9.70 15.73 -24.80
N ALA A 128 9.46 14.98 -23.72
CA ALA A 128 8.71 15.46 -22.57
C ALA A 128 9.54 16.33 -21.61
N GLN A 129 10.85 16.04 -21.48
CA GLN A 129 11.72 16.66 -20.48
C GLN A 129 11.71 18.20 -20.49
N PRO A 130 11.73 18.90 -21.65
CA PRO A 130 11.77 20.36 -21.67
C PRO A 130 10.56 21.02 -21.01
N CYS A 131 9.38 20.39 -21.06
CA CYS A 131 8.15 20.93 -20.49
C CYS A 131 7.83 20.37 -19.09
N LEU A 132 8.48 19.28 -18.68
CA LEU A 132 8.13 18.57 -17.45
C LEU A 132 8.31 19.44 -16.19
N SER A 133 9.37 20.25 -16.13
CA SER A 133 9.61 21.14 -14.98
C SER A 133 8.54 22.23 -14.86
N SER A 134 8.20 22.89 -15.97
CA SER A 134 7.15 23.90 -16.03
C SER A 134 5.78 23.32 -15.73
N PHE A 135 5.48 22.13 -16.24
CA PHE A 135 4.23 21.42 -15.97
C PHE A 135 4.09 21.02 -14.50
N ILE A 136 5.14 20.45 -13.89
CA ILE A 136 5.15 20.13 -12.46
C ILE A 136 5.05 21.40 -11.63
N GLY A 137 5.74 22.47 -12.01
CA GLY A 137 5.69 23.75 -11.30
C GLY A 137 4.29 24.37 -11.29
N ALA A 138 3.64 24.42 -12.45
CA ALA A 138 2.27 24.94 -12.57
C ALA A 138 1.24 24.09 -11.82
N ASN A 139 1.46 22.78 -11.74
CA ASN A 139 0.53 21.82 -11.13
C ASN A 139 0.94 21.35 -9.73
N TYR A 140 1.94 21.96 -9.11
CA TYR A 140 2.52 21.47 -7.87
C TYR A 140 1.46 21.24 -6.78
N ASN A 141 0.59 22.24 -6.58
CA ASN A 141 -0.48 22.14 -5.59
C ASN A 141 -1.48 21.02 -5.91
N THR A 142 -1.89 20.89 -7.18
CA THR A 142 -2.81 19.84 -7.63
C THR A 142 -2.22 18.45 -7.41
N LEU A 143 -0.95 18.26 -7.77
CA LEU A 143 -0.22 17.01 -7.59
C LEU A 143 -0.04 16.67 -6.10
N MET A 144 0.31 17.65 -5.27
CA MET A 144 0.48 17.46 -3.82
C MET A 144 -0.84 17.10 -3.14
N ILE A 145 -1.92 17.81 -3.42
CA ILE A 145 -3.24 17.54 -2.84
C ILE A 145 -3.71 16.14 -3.27
N SER A 146 -3.59 15.80 -4.55
CA SER A 146 -3.95 14.47 -5.05
C SER A 146 -3.11 13.37 -4.37
N GLY A 147 -1.81 13.58 -4.18
CA GLY A 147 -0.94 12.67 -3.45
C GLY A 147 -1.42 12.46 -2.00
N VAL A 148 -1.79 13.53 -1.30
CA VAL A 148 -2.34 13.44 0.06
C VAL A 148 -3.67 12.68 0.08
N ILE A 149 -4.58 12.96 -0.86
CA ILE A 149 -5.85 12.22 -1.00
C ILE A 149 -5.58 10.74 -1.20
N GLY A 150 -4.67 10.37 -2.11
CA GLY A 150 -4.36 9.00 -2.45
C GLY A 150 -3.70 8.21 -1.31
N ILE A 151 -2.76 8.84 -0.60
CA ILE A 151 -1.86 8.16 0.35
C ILE A 151 -2.36 8.27 1.79
N ALA A 152 -2.81 9.44 2.26
CA ALA A 152 -2.98 9.66 3.70
C ALA A 152 -4.04 8.74 4.33
N PRO A 153 -5.26 8.58 3.77
CA PRO A 153 -6.28 7.75 4.41
C PRO A 153 -5.90 6.27 4.58
N PRO A 154 -5.41 5.53 3.57
CA PRO A 154 -5.02 4.13 3.76
C PRO A 154 -3.84 3.99 4.72
N PHE A 155 -2.86 4.91 4.70
CA PHE A 155 -1.71 4.86 5.60
C PHE A 155 -2.08 5.17 7.06
N VAL A 156 -2.95 6.15 7.30
CA VAL A 156 -3.44 6.44 8.66
C VAL A 156 -4.18 5.23 9.22
N TYR A 157 -5.07 4.63 8.43
CA TYR A 157 -5.83 3.45 8.85
C TYR A 157 -4.92 2.24 9.14
N ILE A 158 -4.01 1.91 8.22
CA ILE A 158 -3.14 0.74 8.38
C ILE A 158 -2.15 0.93 9.53
N ALA A 159 -1.62 2.14 9.73
CA ALA A 159 -0.71 2.45 10.84
C ALA A 159 -1.42 2.32 12.19
N TYR A 160 -2.62 2.88 12.32
CA TYR A 160 -3.43 2.73 13.52
C TYR A 160 -3.71 1.25 13.85
N ARG A 161 -4.18 0.47 12.87
CA ARG A 161 -4.47 -0.96 13.06
C ARG A 161 -3.21 -1.76 13.36
N PHE A 162 -2.08 -1.46 12.71
CA PHE A 162 -0.80 -2.09 12.99
C PHE A 162 -0.34 -1.83 14.43
N ILE A 163 -0.34 -0.57 14.88
CA ILE A 163 0.08 -0.20 16.24
C ILE A 163 -0.83 -0.87 17.28
N LYS A 164 -2.16 -0.81 17.09
CA LYS A 164 -3.15 -1.46 17.96
C LYS A 164 -2.91 -2.97 18.04
N GLY A 165 -2.72 -3.61 16.89
CA GLY A 165 -2.49 -5.04 16.77
C GLY A 165 -1.18 -5.51 17.41
N ALA A 166 -0.06 -4.91 17.01
CA ALA A 166 1.27 -5.25 17.50
C ALA A 166 1.42 -4.98 19.00
N GLY A 167 0.89 -3.85 19.49
CA GLY A 167 0.93 -3.50 20.92
C GLY A 167 0.19 -4.51 21.81
N ARG A 168 -0.90 -5.11 21.31
CA ARG A 168 -1.62 -6.19 22.00
C ARG A 168 -0.91 -7.54 21.88
N ALA A 169 -0.37 -7.85 20.70
CA ALA A 169 0.39 -9.07 20.44
C ALA A 169 1.63 -9.21 21.35
N VAL A 170 2.41 -8.13 21.53
CA VAL A 170 3.60 -8.11 22.41
C VAL A 170 3.22 -8.50 23.85
N LYS A 171 2.07 -8.02 24.31
CA LYS A 171 1.50 -8.31 25.63
C LYS A 171 0.79 -9.67 25.71
N GLY A 172 0.70 -10.41 24.60
CA GLY A 172 -0.03 -11.68 24.52
C GLY A 172 -1.55 -11.54 24.63
N TYR A 173 -2.09 -10.34 24.37
CA TYR A 173 -3.51 -10.06 24.50
C TYR A 173 -4.24 -10.18 23.16
N ARG A 174 -5.42 -10.79 23.21
CA ARG A 174 -6.36 -10.82 22.08
C ARG A 174 -6.91 -9.41 21.77
N ILE A 175 -7.34 -9.21 20.54
CA ILE A 175 -8.10 -8.06 20.09
C ILE A 175 -9.58 -8.29 20.40
N ALA A 176 -10.20 -7.32 21.07
CA ALA A 176 -11.66 -7.28 21.21
C ALA A 176 -12.27 -7.01 19.83
N GLU A 177 -13.23 -7.83 19.41
CA GLU A 177 -13.92 -7.72 18.12
C GLU A 177 -12.96 -7.68 16.91
N PRO A 178 -12.22 -8.77 16.65
CA PRO A 178 -11.23 -8.80 15.55
C PRO A 178 -11.85 -8.56 14.17
N ASP A 179 -13.16 -8.76 14.03
CA ASP A 179 -13.95 -8.53 12.81
C ASP A 179 -14.39 -7.08 12.62
N SER A 180 -14.24 -6.24 13.65
CA SER A 180 -14.58 -4.82 13.59
C SER A 180 -13.64 -4.06 12.65
N TRP A 181 -14.20 -3.04 12.00
CA TRP A 181 -13.47 -2.13 11.12
C TRP A 181 -12.67 -1.08 11.90
N LEU A 182 -12.89 -0.96 13.22
CA LEU A 182 -12.24 0.04 14.10
C LEU A 182 -11.21 -0.55 15.07
#